data_AF-A0A328S653-F1
#
_entry.id   AF-A0A328S653-F1
#
_cell.length_a   1.000
_cell.length_b   1.000
_cell.length_c   1.000
_cell.angle_alpha   90.00
_cell.angle_beta   90.00
_cell.angle_gamma   90.00
#
_symmetry.space_group_name_H-M   'P 1'
#
loop_
_entity.id
_entity.type
_entity.pdbx_description
1 polymer ?
#
loop_
_entity_poly.entity_id
_entity_poly.type
_entity_poly.pdbx_seq_one_letter_code
_entity_poly.pdbx_strand_id
1 'polypeptide(L)' 'MLLKCDICGTEFDHTEAGDCDCGMGCGGVNVKCPECGIHVILPPELQELKKHEKNSKNMLDQLEKELGLKFD' A
#
# COMPACT_ATOMS: atom_id res chain seq x y z
N MET A 1 -1.18 -12.51 -2.46
CA MET A 1 -1.07 -12.84 -3.91
C MET A 1 0.33 -12.44 -4.31
N LEU A 2 1.10 -13.36 -4.91
CA LEU A 2 2.49 -13.06 -5.27
C LEU A 2 2.52 -12.17 -6.51
N LEU A 3 3.14 -11.01 -6.39
CA LEU A 3 3.46 -10.14 -7.52
C LEU A 3 4.87 -10.43 -8.00
N LYS A 4 5.01 -10.46 -9.32
CA LYS A 4 6.31 -10.54 -9.97
C LYS A 4 6.75 -9.16 -10.40
N CYS A 5 7.96 -8.76 -10.02
CA CYS A 5 8.59 -7.56 -10.55
C CYS A 5 9.00 -7.80 -12.02
N ASP A 6 8.50 -6.96 -12.93
CA ASP A 6 8.87 -7.06 -14.36
C ASP A 6 10.36 -6.70 -14.62
N ILE A 7 10.96 -5.91 -13.72
CA ILE A 7 12.35 -5.44 -13.87
C ILE A 7 13.38 -6.48 -13.40
N CYS A 8 13.19 -7.05 -12.20
CA CYS A 8 14.16 -7.98 -11.61
C CYS A 8 13.70 -9.44 -11.60
N GLY A 9 12.43 -9.70 -11.90
CA GLY A 9 11.85 -11.04 -11.91
C GLY A 9 11.49 -11.60 -10.54
N THR A 10 11.79 -10.89 -9.44
CA THR A 10 11.47 -11.33 -8.08
C THR A 10 9.96 -11.44 -7.87
N GLU A 11 9.54 -12.57 -7.33
CA GLU A 11 8.18 -12.79 -6.84
C GLU A 11 8.12 -12.46 -5.35
N PHE A 12 7.21 -11.59 -4.95
CA PHE A 12 7.05 -11.13 -3.57
C PHE A 12 5.58 -10.87 -3.26
N ASP A 13 5.22 -10.92 -1.98
CA ASP A 13 3.84 -10.62 -1.58
C ASP A 13 3.65 -9.10 -1.40
N HIS A 14 2.52 -8.58 -1.89
CA HIS A 14 2.22 -7.14 -1.78
C HIS A 14 2.02 -6.65 -0.34
N THR A 15 1.77 -7.55 0.61
CA THR A 15 1.61 -7.22 2.03
C THR A 15 2.95 -7.02 2.73
N GLU A 16 4.00 -7.67 2.25
CA GLU A 16 5.37 -7.52 2.76
C GLU A 16 6.13 -6.40 2.04
N ALA A 17 5.62 -5.96 0.89
CA ALA A 17 6.21 -4.89 0.12
C ALA A 17 5.89 -3.50 0.72
N GLY A 18 6.91 -2.64 0.76
CA GLY A 18 6.75 -1.26 1.21
C GLY A 18 5.80 -0.48 0.29
N ASP A 19 5.09 0.50 0.85
CA ASP A 19 4.25 1.39 0.06
C ASP A 19 5.10 2.27 -0.88
N CYS A 20 4.54 2.59 -2.04
CA CYS A 20 5.14 3.52 -2.97
C CYS A 20 5.08 4.95 -2.41
N ASP A 21 6.24 5.51 -2.06
CA ASP A 21 6.41 6.89 -1.61
C ASP A 21 7.04 7.77 -2.70
N CYS A 22 6.61 7.60 -3.95
CA CYS A 22 7.22 8.31 -5.08
C CYS A 22 6.95 9.83 -5.10
N GLY A 23 6.21 10.39 -4.14
CA GLY A 23 5.81 11.79 -4.10
C GLY A 23 4.85 12.23 -5.23
N MET A 24 4.62 11.40 -6.24
CA MET A 24 3.81 11.73 -7.44
C MET A 24 2.30 11.53 -7.24
N GLY A 25 1.80 11.57 -6.00
CA GLY A 25 0.36 11.47 -5.76
C GLY A 25 -0.28 10.11 -6.07
N CYS A 26 0.51 9.04 -6.21
CA CYS A 26 -0.02 7.68 -6.40
C CYS A 26 -0.78 7.12 -5.17
N GLY A 27 -0.86 7.89 -4.08
CA GLY A 27 -1.57 7.53 -2.86
C GLY A 27 -1.00 6.33 -2.11
N GLY A 28 0.20 5.84 -2.47
CA GLY A 28 0.75 4.57 -1.97
C GLY A 28 -0.08 3.36 -2.40
N VAL A 29 -0.81 3.47 -3.51
CA VAL A 29 -1.59 2.37 -4.08
C VAL A 29 -0.67 1.33 -4.73
N ASN A 30 0.46 1.78 -5.28
CA ASN A 30 1.51 0.91 -5.78
C ASN A 30 2.43 0.43 -4.66
N VAL A 31 3.17 -0.65 -4.91
CA VAL A 31 4.15 -1.21 -3.96
C VAL A 31 5.56 -1.06 -4.48
N LYS A 32 6.52 -1.01 -3.58
CA LYS A 32 7.95 -0.99 -3.90
C LYS A 32 8.48 -2.43 -3.86
N CYS A 33 9.12 -2.86 -4.94
CA CYS A 33 9.80 -4.16 -4.96
C CYS A 33 10.89 -4.18 -3.87
N PRO A 34 10.93 -5.19 -3.00
CA PRO A 34 11.90 -5.26 -1.91
C PRO A 34 13.34 -5.46 -2.40
N GLU A 35 13.53 -6.11 -3.56
CA GLU A 35 14.86 -6.41 -4.11
C GLU A 35 15.45 -5.24 -4.89
N CYS A 36 14.75 -4.74 -5.91
CA CYS A 36 15.28 -3.70 -6.80
C CYS A 36 14.84 -2.27 -6.43
N GLY A 37 13.87 -2.13 -5.53
CA GLY A 37 13.35 -0.83 -5.11
C GLY A 37 12.49 -0.10 -6.14
N ILE A 38 12.19 -0.72 -7.28
CA ILE A 38 11.30 -0.15 -8.30
C ILE A 38 9.84 -0.23 -7.85
N HIS A 39 9.05 0.78 -8.21
CA HIS A 39 7.61 0.77 -7.99
C HIS A 39 6.93 -0.20 -8.96
N VAL A 40 6.24 -1.18 -8.40
CA VAL A 40 5.44 -2.18 -9.11
C VAL A 40 3.99 -1.75 -9.05
N ILE A 41 3.37 -1.66 -10.23
CA ILE A 41 1.96 -1.32 -10.36
C ILE A 41 1.14 -2.56 -9.99
N LEU A 42 0.29 -2.42 -8.98
CA LEU A 42 -0.63 -3.49 -8.60
C LEU A 42 -1.73 -3.66 -9.67
N PRO A 43 -2.29 -4.86 -9.87
CA PRO A 43 -3.50 -5.03 -10.66
C PRO A 43 -4.67 -4.23 -10.06
N PRO A 44 -5.64 -3.79 -10.89
CA PRO A 44 -6.70 -2.86 -10.47
C PRO A 44 -7.50 -3.37 -9.26
N GLU A 45 -7.79 -4.67 -9.19
CA GLU A 45 -8.51 -5.28 -8.06
C GLU A 45 -7.77 -5.08 -6.71
N LEU A 46 -6.44 -5.24 -6.71
CA LEU A 46 -5.62 -5.00 -5.51
C LEU A 46 -5.45 -3.51 -5.20
N GLN A 47 -5.45 -2.66 -6.22
CA GLN A 47 -5.41 -1.20 -6.04
C GLN A 47 -6.65 -0.71 -5.28
N GLU A 48 -7.83 -1.21 -5.65
CA GLU A 48 -9.09 -0.83 -4.99
C GLU A 48 -9.13 -1.31 -3.53
N LEU A 49 -8.65 -2.52 -3.25
CA LEU A 49 -8.53 -3.04 -1.88
C LEU A 49 -7.60 -2.18 -1.03
N LYS A 50 -6.38 -1.88 -1.51
CA LYS A 50 -5.44 -1.00 -0.78
C LYS A 50 -6.02 0.39 -0.56
N LYS A 51 -6.68 0.96 -1.56
CA LYS A 51 -7.31 2.28 -1.46
C LYS A 51 -8.44 2.27 -0.42
N HIS A 52 -9.25 1.22 -0.38
CA HIS A 52 -10.33 1.06 0.60
C HIS A 52 -9.77 0.90 2.02
N GLU A 53 -8.76 0.05 2.22
CA GLU A 53 -8.09 -0.11 3.52
C GLU A 53 -7.49 1.21 4.03
N LYS A 54 -6.80 1.95 3.15
CA LYS A 54 -6.16 3.21 3.52
C LYS A 54 -7.18 4.31 3.84
N ASN A 55 -8.28 4.35 3.09
CA ASN A 55 -9.38 5.28 3.38
C ASN A 55 -10.08 4.95 4.71
N SER A 56 -10.33 3.66 4.97
CA SER A 56 -10.91 3.21 6.23
C SER A 56 -10.01 3.55 7.43
N LYS A 57 -8.70 3.32 7.32
CA LYS A 57 -7.73 3.67 8.37
C LYS A 57 -7.65 5.17 8.62
N ASN A 58 -7.68 5.99 7.57
CA ASN A 58 -7.71 7.46 7.74
C ASN A 58 -8.97 7.94 8.47
N MET A 59 -10.14 7.40 8.14
CA MET A 59 -11.38 7.78 8.85
C MET A 59 -11.38 7.35 10.31
N LEU A 60 -10.87 6.14 10.60
CA LEU A 60 -10.73 5.64 11.97
C LEU A 60 -9.72 6.47 12.77
N ASP A 61 -8.51 6.70 12.24
CA ASP A 61 -7.47 7.52 12.90
C ASP A 61 -7.94 8.95 13.17
N GLN A 62 -8.71 9.53 12.24
CA GLN A 62 -9.27 10.86 12.40
C GLN A 62 -10.36 10.90 13.48
N LEU A 63 -11.19 9.86 13.58
CA LEU A 63 -12.18 9.72 14.64
C LEU A 63 -11.53 9.45 16.01
N GLU A 64 -10.47 8.63 16.06
CA GLU A 64 -9.67 8.39 17.27
C GLU A 64 -9.02 9.69 17.78
N LYS A 65 -8.51 10.52 16.87
CA LYS A 65 -7.98 11.85 17.22
C LYS A 65 -9.04 12.81 17.73
N GLU A 66 -10.23 12.83 17.13
CA GLU A 66 -11.32 13.72 17.57
C GLU A 66 -11.94 13.27 18.91
N LEU A 67 -12.03 11.96 19.16
CA LEU A 67 -12.65 11.41 20.37
C LEU A 67 -11.66 11.09 21.49
N GLY A 68 -10.35 11.10 21.24
CA GLY A 68 -9.31 10.78 22.22
C GLY A 68 -9.34 9.33 22.72
N LEU A 69 -9.95 8.42 21.96
CA LEU A 69 -10.12 7.02 22.32
C LEU A 69 -8.97 6.20 21.74
N LYS A 70 -8.21 5.51 22.60
CA LYS A 70 -7.34 4.39 22.21
C LYS A 70 -8.09 3.09 22.49
N PHE A 71 -8.37 2.30 21.46
CA PHE A 71 -8.83 0.93 21.63
C PHE A 71 -7.60 0.00 21.50
N ASP A 72 -7.08 -0.45 22.64
CA ASP A 72 -6.06 -1.51 22.76
C ASP A 72 -6.62 -2.89 22.40
#